data_AF-A0A938LXZ2-F1
#
_entry.id   AF-A0A938LXZ2-F1
#
_cell.length_a   1.000
_cell.length_b   1.000
_cell.length_c   1.000
_cell.angle_alpha   90.00
_cell.angle_beta   90.00
_cell.angle_gamma   90.00
#
_symmetry.space_group_name_H-M   'P 1'
#
loop_
_entity.id
_entity.type
_entity.pdbx_description
1 polymer ?
#
loop_
_entity_poly.entity_id
_entity_poly.type
_entity_poly.pdbx_seq_one_letter_code
_entity_poly.pdbx_strand_id
1 'polypeptide(L)'
;MGMFDTIIFDRSIPCPKCGAEICSDQTKAFECTLDDYRVGDCVAHAEEIRIVRDELFCGKCTAFTGAYYYLAVYRGILVGIEQEREAAEALLRSFNFEKLLLWYHEMYRQRERACGATHRAEMFMHNVCEWFEGGYDKMAPEDRRSLLFIWNRDILEKSETSLAALHHFLAECEAEAKAGDDNGQMSLW
;
A
#
# COMPACT_ATOMS: atom_id res chain seq x y z
N MET A 1 3.23 -25.40 12.21
CA MET A 1 2.55 -24.13 11.85
C MET A 1 2.72 -23.97 10.35
N GLY A 2 1.62 -23.79 9.61
CA GLY A 2 1.69 -23.56 8.16
C GLY A 2 1.94 -22.09 7.87
N MET A 3 2.50 -21.80 6.71
CA MET A 3 2.57 -20.46 6.15
C MET A 3 1.19 -20.14 5.54
N PHE A 4 0.67 -18.94 5.77
CA PHE A 4 -0.65 -18.50 5.30
C PHE A 4 -0.53 -17.05 4.84
N ASP A 5 -1.26 -16.72 3.79
CA ASP A 5 -1.40 -15.33 3.35
C ASP A 5 -2.57 -14.67 4.06
N THR A 6 -2.54 -13.35 4.20
CA THR A 6 -3.64 -12.59 4.79
C THR A 6 -4.41 -11.89 3.68
N ILE A 7 -5.73 -12.05 3.66
CA ILE A 7 -6.62 -11.22 2.85
C ILE A 7 -7.17 -10.11 3.72
N ILE A 8 -7.04 -8.87 3.26
CA ILE A 8 -7.61 -7.69 3.90
C ILE A 8 -8.91 -7.34 3.16
N PHE A 9 -10.00 -7.23 3.91
CA PHE A 9 -11.31 -6.88 3.37
C PHE A 9 -11.49 -5.36 3.34
N ASP A 10 -11.82 -4.81 2.17
CA ASP A 10 -12.20 -3.39 2.04
C ASP A 10 -13.44 -3.04 2.85
N ARG A 11 -14.35 -4.02 3.02
CA ARG A 11 -15.55 -3.92 3.86
C ARG A 11 -15.51 -5.03 4.88
N SER A 12 -15.59 -4.66 6.16
CA SER A 12 -15.63 -5.64 7.25
C SER A 12 -16.81 -6.59 7.09
N ILE A 13 -16.56 -7.89 7.23
CA ILE A 13 -17.60 -8.92 7.20
C ILE A 13 -18.05 -9.17 8.65
N PRO A 14 -19.33 -8.98 9.00
CA PRO A 14 -19.79 -9.26 10.36
C PRO A 14 -19.84 -10.77 10.61
N CYS A 15 -19.29 -11.21 11.74
CA CYS A 15 -19.38 -12.60 12.17
C CYS A 15 -20.85 -12.99 12.42
N PRO A 16 -21.38 -14.06 11.81
CA PRO A 16 -22.77 -14.48 12.00
C PRO A 16 -23.07 -14.98 13.42
N LYS A 17 -22.03 -15.35 14.19
CA LYS A 17 -22.17 -15.88 15.56
C LYS A 17 -22.17 -14.79 16.63
N CYS A 18 -21.27 -13.80 16.52
CA CYS A 18 -21.06 -12.79 17.57
C CYS A 18 -21.22 -11.35 17.10
N GLY A 19 -21.47 -11.11 15.81
CA GLY A 19 -21.61 -9.77 15.23
C GLY A 19 -20.31 -8.97 15.16
N ALA A 20 -19.17 -9.54 15.55
CA ALA A 20 -17.89 -8.86 15.47
C ALA A 20 -17.48 -8.61 14.03
N GLU A 21 -16.99 -7.41 13.74
CA GLU A 21 -16.42 -7.05 12.45
C GLU A 21 -15.10 -7.78 12.22
N ILE A 22 -15.00 -8.45 11.07
CA ILE A 22 -13.80 -9.14 10.62
C ILE A 22 -13.24 -8.35 9.43
N CYS A 23 -12.06 -7.79 9.60
CA CYS A 23 -11.40 -6.94 8.59
C CYS A 23 -10.35 -7.69 7.78
N SER A 24 -9.95 -8.88 8.22
CA SER A 24 -9.02 -9.73 7.50
C SER A 24 -9.22 -11.20 7.84
N ASP A 25 -8.75 -12.07 6.96
CA ASP A 25 -8.73 -13.51 7.19
C ASP A 25 -7.47 -14.15 6.60
N GLN A 26 -7.09 -15.31 7.13
CA GLN A 26 -5.93 -16.07 6.66
C GLN A 26 -6.36 -17.12 5.63
N THR A 27 -5.68 -17.16 4.50
CA THR A 27 -5.97 -18.10 3.42
C THR A 27 -4.75 -18.94 3.05
N LYS A 28 -5.02 -20.15 2.53
CA LYS A 28 -4.02 -21.03 1.89
C LYS A 28 -4.22 -21.13 0.38
N ALA A 29 -5.05 -20.26 -0.19
CA ALA A 29 -5.44 -20.35 -1.58
C ALA A 29 -4.30 -19.99 -2.55
N PHE A 30 -3.29 -19.28 -2.08
CA PHE A 30 -2.20 -18.73 -2.90
C PHE A 30 -0.86 -19.40 -2.53
N GLU A 31 0.24 -18.70 -2.78
CA GLU A 31 1.59 -19.23 -2.63
C GLU A 31 2.02 -19.41 -1.17
N CYS A 32 1.23 -18.90 -0.21
CA CYS A 32 1.51 -18.96 1.22
C CYS A 32 2.87 -18.33 1.53
N THR A 33 3.10 -17.10 1.07
CA THR A 33 4.34 -16.30 1.22
C THR A 33 4.35 -15.41 2.47
N LEU A 34 3.27 -15.43 3.27
CA LEU A 34 3.04 -14.48 4.39
C LEU A 34 2.77 -13.06 3.91
N ASP A 35 2.26 -12.92 2.69
CA ASP A 35 1.92 -11.62 2.15
C ASP A 35 0.50 -11.22 2.56
N ASP A 36 0.28 -9.90 2.63
CA ASP A 36 -1.02 -9.30 2.83
C ASP A 36 -1.56 -8.85 1.46
N TYR A 37 -2.74 -9.32 1.09
CA TYR A 37 -3.39 -9.04 -0.19
C TYR A 37 -4.69 -8.27 -0.03
N ARG A 38 -4.90 -7.30 -0.92
CA ARG A 38 -6.10 -6.49 -1.09
C ARG A 38 -6.64 -6.63 -2.52
N VAL A 39 -7.87 -6.15 -2.73
CA VAL A 39 -8.41 -6.03 -4.08
C VAL A 39 -7.49 -5.13 -4.92
N GLY A 40 -7.09 -5.62 -6.09
CA GLY A 40 -6.11 -5.00 -6.97
C GLY A 40 -4.73 -5.66 -6.92
N ASP A 41 -4.41 -6.45 -5.90
CA ASP A 41 -3.09 -7.06 -5.78
C ASP A 41 -2.92 -8.29 -6.69
N CYS A 42 -1.67 -8.51 -7.11
CA CYS A 42 -1.27 -9.71 -7.82
C CYS A 42 -1.10 -10.87 -6.83
N VAL A 43 -1.95 -11.87 -6.93
CA VAL A 43 -2.02 -13.03 -6.01
C VAL A 43 -1.61 -14.35 -6.68
N ALA A 44 -1.43 -14.35 -8.00
CA ALA A 44 -1.04 -15.54 -8.77
C ALA A 44 -0.47 -15.15 -10.14
N HIS A 45 -0.18 -16.16 -10.98
CA HIS A 45 0.27 -15.95 -12.35
C HIS A 45 -0.79 -15.31 -13.25
N ALA A 46 -0.32 -14.54 -14.23
CA ALA A 46 -1.16 -13.73 -15.14
C ALA A 46 -2.14 -14.52 -16.02
N GLU A 47 -1.99 -15.84 -16.09
CA GLU A 47 -2.88 -16.73 -16.85
C GLU A 47 -4.03 -17.27 -15.98
N GLU A 48 -3.95 -17.14 -14.65
CA GLU A 48 -4.94 -17.73 -13.75
C GLU A 48 -6.21 -16.88 -13.65
N ILE A 49 -7.34 -17.48 -14.02
CA ILE A 49 -8.69 -16.96 -13.76
C ILE A 49 -9.42 -18.02 -12.95
N ARG A 50 -9.79 -17.68 -11.71
CA ARG A 50 -10.41 -18.64 -10.78
C ARG A 50 -11.26 -17.94 -9.73
N ILE A 51 -12.19 -18.69 -9.14
CA ILE A 51 -12.89 -18.29 -7.92
C ILE A 51 -12.45 -19.24 -6.82
N VAL A 52 -11.92 -18.69 -5.74
CA VAL A 52 -11.54 -19.45 -4.55
C VAL A 52 -12.63 -19.25 -3.50
N ARG A 53 -13.12 -20.35 -2.94
CA ARG A 53 -14.00 -20.31 -1.76
C ARG A 53 -13.16 -20.51 -0.51
N ASP A 54 -13.36 -19.67 0.49
CA ASP A 54 -12.74 -19.83 1.80
C ASP A 54 -13.77 -19.67 2.93
N GLU A 55 -13.45 -20.21 4.10
CA GLU A 55 -14.34 -20.17 5.28
C GLU A 55 -13.91 -19.09 6.25
N LEU A 56 -14.84 -18.20 6.60
CA LEU A 56 -14.56 -17.05 7.43
C LEU A 56 -14.21 -17.46 8.87
N PHE A 57 -13.02 -17.08 9.33
CA PHE A 57 -12.57 -17.27 10.70
C PHE A 57 -12.84 -16.03 11.56
N CYS A 58 -13.42 -16.22 12.75
CA CYS A 58 -13.62 -15.13 13.69
C CYS A 58 -12.63 -15.21 14.85
N GLY A 59 -11.75 -14.21 14.97
CA GLY A 59 -10.79 -14.11 16.07
C GLY A 59 -11.44 -14.03 17.46
N LYS A 60 -12.63 -13.42 17.60
CA LYS A 60 -13.35 -13.37 18.89
C LYS A 60 -13.99 -14.70 19.28
N CYS A 61 -14.53 -15.43 18.31
CA CYS A 61 -15.10 -16.76 18.56
C CYS A 61 -14.01 -17.84 18.60
N THR A 62 -12.79 -17.52 18.16
CA THR A 62 -11.67 -18.47 17.97
C THR A 62 -12.08 -19.70 17.16
N ALA A 63 -12.99 -19.52 16.21
CA ALA A 63 -13.61 -20.60 15.47
C ALA A 63 -14.07 -20.14 14.09
N PHE A 64 -14.11 -21.10 13.16
CA PHE A 64 -14.77 -20.91 11.88
C PHE A 64 -16.26 -20.64 12.06
N THR A 65 -16.76 -19.71 11.28
CA THR A 65 -18.13 -19.20 11.44
C THR A 65 -19.17 -20.05 10.71
N GLY A 66 -18.75 -20.89 9.76
CA GLY A 66 -19.64 -21.57 8.81
C GLY A 66 -20.12 -20.66 7.66
N ALA A 67 -19.75 -19.38 7.68
CA ALA A 67 -19.93 -18.47 6.55
C ALA A 67 -18.74 -18.58 5.60
N TYR A 68 -19.00 -18.44 4.31
CA TYR A 68 -17.99 -18.51 3.27
C TYR A 68 -17.90 -17.18 2.54
N TYR A 69 -16.71 -16.89 2.03
CA TYR A 69 -16.50 -15.82 1.07
C TYR A 69 -15.77 -16.37 -0.16
N TYR A 70 -15.82 -15.60 -1.24
CA TYR A 70 -15.35 -15.97 -2.55
C TYR A 70 -14.37 -14.90 -3.04
N LEU A 71 -13.13 -15.32 -3.28
CA LEU A 71 -12.11 -14.49 -3.91
C LEU A 71 -12.20 -14.68 -5.41
N ALA A 72 -12.50 -13.60 -6.13
CA ALA A 72 -12.49 -13.59 -7.58
C ALA A 72 -11.10 -13.18 -8.08
N VAL A 73 -10.42 -14.08 -8.80
CA VAL A 73 -9.10 -13.83 -9.37
C VAL A 73 -9.23 -13.80 -10.89
N TYR A 74 -8.78 -12.70 -11.49
CA TYR A 74 -8.76 -12.52 -12.94
C TYR A 74 -7.34 -12.22 -13.39
N ARG A 75 -6.75 -13.12 -14.19
CA ARG A 75 -5.40 -13.01 -14.72
C ARG A 75 -4.36 -12.72 -13.63
N GLY A 76 -4.42 -13.49 -12.55
CA GLY A 76 -3.51 -13.38 -11.42
C GLY A 76 -3.78 -12.21 -10.47
N ILE A 77 -4.80 -11.38 -10.72
CA ILE A 77 -5.15 -10.23 -9.87
C ILE A 77 -6.40 -10.53 -9.07
N LEU A 78 -6.40 -10.21 -7.78
CA LEU A 78 -7.58 -10.26 -6.93
C LEU A 78 -8.53 -9.12 -7.32
N VAL A 79 -9.59 -9.43 -8.07
CA VAL A 79 -10.53 -8.42 -8.60
C VAL A 79 -11.71 -8.14 -7.67
N GLY A 80 -11.97 -9.00 -6.69
CA GLY A 80 -13.03 -8.78 -5.74
C GLY A 80 -13.16 -9.88 -4.69
N ILE A 81 -13.88 -9.55 -3.62
CA ILE A 81 -14.18 -10.43 -2.50
C ILE A 81 -15.68 -10.35 -2.26
N GLU A 82 -16.38 -11.46 -2.48
CA GLU A 82 -17.84 -11.52 -2.42
C GLU A 82 -18.33 -12.58 -1.45
N GLN A 83 -19.49 -12.39 -0.83
CA GLN A 83 -20.08 -13.38 0.08
C GLN A 83 -20.87 -14.46 -0.68
N GLU A 84 -21.29 -14.16 -1.90
CA GLU A 84 -22.05 -15.07 -2.75
C GLU A 84 -21.25 -15.49 -3.98
N ARG A 85 -21.32 -16.78 -4.31
CA ARG A 85 -20.63 -17.33 -5.48
C ARG A 85 -21.10 -16.66 -6.78
N GLU A 86 -22.40 -16.42 -6.90
CA GLU A 86 -23.00 -15.83 -8.10
C GLU A 86 -22.50 -14.39 -8.34
N ALA A 87 -22.30 -13.63 -7.26
CA ALA A 87 -21.70 -12.30 -7.33
C ALA A 87 -20.24 -12.35 -7.82
N ALA A 88 -19.43 -13.28 -7.30
CA ALA A 88 -18.06 -13.48 -7.78
C ALA A 88 -18.01 -13.91 -9.26
N GLU A 89 -18.90 -14.79 -9.69
CA GLU A 89 -19.02 -15.19 -11.10
C GLU A 89 -19.47 -14.02 -12.00
N ALA A 90 -20.44 -13.23 -11.55
CA ALA A 90 -20.89 -12.05 -12.27
C ALA A 90 -19.77 -11.01 -12.38
N LEU A 91 -18.98 -10.83 -11.32
CA LEU A 91 -17.82 -9.94 -11.30
C LEU A 91 -16.82 -10.37 -12.38
N LEU A 92 -16.40 -11.64 -12.41
CA LEU A 92 -15.49 -12.15 -13.44
C LEU A 92 -16.05 -12.02 -14.86
N ARG A 93 -17.35 -12.20 -15.07
CA ARG A 93 -17.99 -12.00 -16.39
C ARG A 93 -18.01 -10.54 -16.82
N SER A 94 -18.18 -9.62 -15.87
CA SER A 94 -18.24 -8.18 -16.12
C SER A 94 -16.87 -7.52 -16.20
N PHE A 95 -15.81 -8.21 -15.78
CA PHE A 95 -14.44 -7.74 -15.79
C PHE A 95 -13.84 -7.96 -17.17
N ASN A 96 -13.77 -6.90 -17.95
CA ASN A 96 -13.20 -6.90 -19.29
C ASN A 96 -11.78 -6.36 -19.30
N PHE A 97 -11.13 -6.45 -20.45
CA PHE A 97 -9.75 -5.99 -20.62
C PHE A 97 -9.60 -4.48 -20.43
N GLU A 98 -10.63 -3.69 -20.77
CA GLU A 98 -10.63 -2.25 -20.61
C GLU A 98 -10.57 -1.85 -19.13
N LYS A 99 -11.35 -2.50 -18.26
CA LYS A 99 -11.28 -2.29 -16.80
C LYS A 99 -9.92 -2.68 -16.25
N LEU A 100 -9.37 -3.82 -16.71
CA LEU A 100 -8.03 -4.24 -16.33
C LEU A 100 -6.97 -3.19 -16.70
N LEU A 101 -7.06 -2.61 -17.89
CA LEU A 101 -6.14 -1.57 -18.35
C LEU A 101 -6.24 -0.31 -17.49
N LEU A 102 -7.45 0.12 -17.15
CA LEU A 102 -7.67 1.28 -16.26
C LEU A 102 -7.07 1.04 -14.86
N TRP A 103 -7.26 -0.17 -14.31
CA TRP A 103 -6.62 -0.57 -13.05
C TRP A 103 -5.10 -0.57 -13.14
N TYR A 104 -4.54 -1.14 -14.21
CA TYR A 104 -3.10 -1.13 -14.43
C TYR A 104 -2.54 0.29 -14.47
N HIS A 105 -3.22 1.24 -15.12
CA HIS A 105 -2.81 2.64 -15.12
C HIS A 105 -2.79 3.26 -13.72
N GLU A 106 -3.79 2.99 -12.89
CA GLU A 106 -3.82 3.51 -11.53
C GLU A 106 -2.73 2.88 -10.66
N MET A 107 -2.55 1.55 -10.73
CA MET A 107 -1.45 0.85 -10.05
C MET A 107 -0.09 1.36 -10.51
N TYR A 108 0.08 1.63 -11.81
CA TYR A 108 1.32 2.18 -12.35
C TYR A 108 1.59 3.59 -11.80
N ARG A 109 0.58 4.46 -11.74
CA ARG A 109 0.72 5.79 -11.11
C ARG A 109 1.07 5.67 -9.62
N GLN A 110 0.45 4.75 -8.89
CA GLN A 110 0.78 4.51 -7.49
C GLN A 110 2.24 4.07 -7.34
N ARG A 111 2.70 3.16 -8.21
CA ARG A 111 4.11 2.76 -8.26
C ARG A 111 5.04 3.94 -8.59
N GLU A 112 4.70 4.77 -9.58
CA GLU A 112 5.50 5.95 -9.91
C GLU A 112 5.59 6.93 -8.73
N ARG A 113 4.48 7.16 -8.02
CA ARG A 113 4.47 7.97 -6.79
C ARG A 113 5.36 7.36 -5.71
N ALA A 114 5.29 6.04 -5.49
CA ALA A 114 6.11 5.34 -4.52
C ALA A 114 7.61 5.40 -4.89
N CYS A 115 7.96 5.13 -6.16
CA CYS A 115 9.32 5.27 -6.67
C CYS A 115 9.82 6.72 -6.54
N GLY A 116 8.97 7.71 -6.82
CA GLY A 116 9.29 9.13 -6.63
C GLY A 116 9.56 9.47 -5.17
N ALA A 117 8.77 8.94 -4.23
CA ALA A 117 8.98 9.13 -2.79
C ALA A 117 10.30 8.50 -2.33
N THR A 118 10.59 7.27 -2.73
CA THR A 118 11.87 6.60 -2.42
C THR A 118 13.05 7.37 -3.02
N HIS A 119 12.94 7.79 -4.28
CA HIS A 119 13.98 8.56 -4.95
C HIS A 119 14.19 9.94 -4.27
N ARG A 120 13.12 10.62 -3.84
CA ARG A 120 13.21 11.88 -3.07
C ARG A 120 13.96 11.66 -1.76
N ALA A 121 13.65 10.57 -1.04
CA ALA A 121 14.34 10.22 0.19
C ALA A 121 15.83 9.88 -0.05
N GLU A 122 16.15 9.07 -1.08
CA GLU A 122 17.53 8.76 -1.46
C GLU A 122 18.32 10.02 -1.83
N MET A 123 17.73 10.90 -2.65
CA MET A 123 18.34 12.18 -3.01
C MET A 123 18.53 13.08 -1.79
N PHE A 124 17.58 13.09 -0.84
CA PHE A 124 17.75 13.82 0.41
C PHE A 124 18.92 13.28 1.24
N MET A 125 19.03 11.95 1.40
CA MET A 125 20.14 11.31 2.10
C MET A 125 21.49 11.64 1.46
N HIS A 126 21.60 11.55 0.13
CA HIS A 126 22.80 11.95 -0.59
C HIS A 126 23.17 13.42 -0.33
N ASN A 127 22.18 14.31 -0.36
CA ASN A 127 22.40 15.74 -0.10
C ASN A 127 22.85 16.00 1.35
N VAL A 128 22.30 15.30 2.34
CA VAL A 128 22.74 15.41 3.75
C VAL A 128 24.18 14.93 3.90
N CYS A 129 24.55 13.82 3.25
CA CYS A 129 25.93 13.32 3.26
C CYS A 129 26.90 14.34 2.62
N GLU A 130 26.59 14.83 1.43
CA GLU A 130 27.42 15.85 0.76
C GLU A 130 27.50 17.17 1.55
N TRP A 131 26.41 17.58 2.18
CA TRP A 131 26.36 18.77 3.04
C TRP A 131 27.26 18.61 4.28
N PHE A 132 27.22 17.45 4.93
CA PHE A 132 28.02 17.17 6.12
C PHE A 132 29.50 16.94 5.79
N GLU A 133 29.80 16.10 4.79
CA GLU A 133 31.17 15.79 4.36
C GLU A 133 31.87 17.01 3.74
N GLY A 134 31.12 17.84 3.02
CA GLY A 134 31.61 19.11 2.46
C GLY A 134 31.84 20.21 3.49
N GLY A 135 31.48 19.98 4.77
CA GLY A 135 31.65 20.95 5.85
C GLY A 135 30.72 22.15 5.76
N TYR A 136 29.65 22.06 4.97
CA TYR A 136 28.66 23.13 4.78
C TYR A 136 27.85 23.38 6.06
N ASP A 137 27.79 22.39 6.96
CA ASP A 137 27.26 22.51 8.32
C ASP A 137 27.98 23.57 9.16
N LYS A 138 29.27 23.81 8.87
CA LYS A 138 30.15 24.74 9.61
C LYS A 138 30.38 26.07 8.89
N MET A 139 29.93 26.21 7.64
CA MET A 139 30.08 27.44 6.87
C MET A 139 29.08 28.52 7.33
N ALA A 140 29.41 29.80 7.17
CA ALA A 140 28.45 30.88 7.43
C ALA A 140 27.31 30.84 6.39
N PRO A 141 26.06 31.19 6.74
CA PRO A 141 24.90 31.13 5.83
C PRO A 141 25.10 31.89 4.52
N GLU A 142 25.94 32.93 4.54
CA GLU A 142 26.26 33.79 3.39
C GLU A 142 27.10 33.03 2.32
N ASP A 143 27.92 32.07 2.75
CA ASP A 143 28.81 31.27 1.90
C ASP A 143 28.18 29.93 1.46
N ARG A 144 27.03 29.54 2.04
CA ARG A 144 26.31 28.27 1.76
C ARG A 144 25.53 28.26 0.44
N ARG A 145 25.69 29.27 -0.43
CA ARG A 145 24.94 29.40 -1.70
C ARG A 145 25.47 28.45 -2.79
N SER A 146 25.36 27.15 -2.60
CA SER A 146 25.61 26.17 -3.66
C SER A 146 24.30 25.84 -4.40
N LEU A 147 24.37 25.73 -5.73
CA LEU A 147 23.26 25.26 -6.58
C LEU A 147 22.99 23.75 -6.39
N LEU A 148 23.76 23.06 -5.55
CA LEU A 148 23.71 21.61 -5.35
C LEU A 148 22.48 21.18 -4.53
N PHE A 149 21.98 22.05 -3.64
CA PHE A 149 20.92 21.68 -2.68
C PHE A 149 19.58 22.41 -2.91
N ILE A 150 19.31 22.95 -4.11
CA ILE A 150 18.16 23.83 -4.40
C ILE A 150 16.82 23.24 -3.89
N TRP A 151 16.64 21.93 -3.97
CA TRP A 151 15.42 21.24 -3.58
C TRP A 151 15.29 20.94 -2.08
N ASN A 152 16.39 20.98 -1.32
CA ASN A 152 16.44 20.60 0.10
C ASN A 152 17.02 21.73 0.99
N ARG A 153 17.24 22.89 0.40
CA ARG A 153 17.94 24.03 1.01
C ARG A 153 17.28 24.50 2.29
N ASP A 154 15.95 24.63 2.29
CA ASP A 154 15.21 25.15 3.44
C ASP A 154 15.29 24.21 4.66
N ILE A 155 15.35 22.90 4.43
CA ILE A 155 15.48 21.89 5.49
C ILE A 155 16.91 21.89 6.03
N LEU A 156 17.90 21.92 5.15
CA LEU A 156 19.33 21.92 5.52
C LEU A 156 19.76 23.22 6.21
N GLU A 157 19.22 24.38 5.80
CA GLU A 157 19.51 25.68 6.42
C GLU A 157 18.97 25.78 7.86
N LYS A 158 17.82 25.14 8.14
CA LYS A 158 17.21 25.11 9.48
C LYS A 158 17.86 24.09 10.41
N SER A 159 18.73 23.24 9.89
CA SER A 159 19.27 22.10 10.62
C SER A 159 20.70 22.35 11.07
N GLU A 160 20.93 22.29 12.38
CA GLU A 160 22.26 22.45 12.97
C GLU A 160 23.10 21.17 12.90
N THR A 161 22.45 20.02 12.70
CA THR A 161 23.09 18.70 12.62
C THR A 161 22.43 17.84 11.55
N SER A 162 23.16 16.85 11.03
CA SER A 162 22.63 15.87 10.08
C SER A 162 21.41 15.11 10.61
N LEU A 163 21.40 14.79 11.91
CA LEU A 163 20.26 14.14 12.56
C LEU A 163 19.03 15.06 12.62
N ALA A 164 19.21 16.35 12.90
CA ALA A 164 18.11 17.32 12.86
C ALA A 164 17.51 17.44 11.45
N ALA A 165 18.35 17.44 10.41
CA ALA A 165 17.90 17.47 9.02
C ALA A 165 17.02 16.27 8.66
N LEU A 166 17.41 15.08 9.10
CA LEU A 166 16.62 13.86 8.92
C LEU A 166 15.26 13.94 9.64
N HIS A 167 15.24 14.43 10.89
CA HIS A 167 14.00 14.62 11.63
C HIS A 167 13.06 15.62 10.97
N HIS A 168 13.59 16.74 10.46
CA HIS A 168 12.79 17.73 9.76
C HIS A 168 12.22 17.21 8.45
N PHE A 169 13.00 16.46 7.67
CA PHE A 169 12.52 15.80 6.45
C PHE A 169 11.44 14.77 6.74
N LEU A 170 11.61 13.91 7.76
CA LEU A 170 10.60 12.95 8.16
C LEU A 170 9.30 13.63 8.62
N ALA A 171 9.41 14.73 9.38
CA ALA A 171 8.24 15.49 9.82
C ALA A 171 7.48 16.13 8.65
N GLU A 172 8.19 16.60 7.61
CA GLU A 172 7.58 17.12 6.38
C GLU A 172 6.87 16.01 5.59
N CYS A 173 7.51 14.84 5.42
CA CYS A 173 6.88 13.68 4.80
C CYS A 173 5.62 13.22 5.57
N GLU A 174 5.65 13.20 6.91
CA GLU A 174 4.48 12.89 7.73
C GLU A 174 3.36 13.93 7.61
N ALA A 175 3.70 15.21 7.47
CA ALA A 175 2.73 16.28 7.27
C ALA A 175 2.09 16.21 5.87
N GLU A 176 2.88 15.95 4.83
CA GLU A 176 2.40 15.72 3.46
C GLU A 176 1.47 14.48 3.39
N ALA A 177 1.83 13.39 4.07
CA ALA A 177 1.01 12.18 4.13
C ALA A 177 -0.36 12.45 4.79
N LYS A 178 -0.39 13.18 5.91
CA LYS A 178 -1.63 13.56 6.59
C LYS A 178 -2.50 14.50 5.76
N ALA A 179 -1.88 15.44 5.02
CA ALA A 179 -2.61 16.35 4.12
C ALA A 179 -3.17 15.64 2.87
N GLY A 180 -2.57 14.53 2.46
CA GLY A 180 -3.06 13.67 1.39
C GLY A 180 -4.32 12.88 1.76
N ASP A 181 -4.38 12.36 3.00
CA ASP A 181 -5.54 11.60 3.50
C ASP A 181 -6.80 12.48 3.68
N ASP A 182 -6.64 13.74 4.12
CA ASP A 182 -7.76 14.68 4.30
C ASP A 182 -8.39 15.14 2.96
N ASN A 183 -7.69 15.01 1.84
CA ASN A 183 -8.15 15.42 0.51
C ASN A 183 -9.00 14.38 -0.22
N GLY A 184 -9.46 13.33 0.47
CA GLY A 184 -10.49 12.43 -0.01
C GLY A 184 -10.14 11.76 -1.33
N GLN A 185 -9.58 10.56 -1.27
CA GLN A 185 -9.81 9.59 -2.34
C GLN A 185 -11.33 9.46 -2.50
N MET A 186 -11.90 10.20 -3.46
CA MET A 186 -13.16 9.86 -4.07
C MET A 186 -12.95 8.48 -4.69
N SER A 187 -13.34 7.46 -3.93
CA SER A 187 -13.68 6.14 -4.43
C SER A 187 -14.76 6.32 -5.50
N LEU A 188 -14.34 6.51 -6.74
CA LEU A 188 -15.20 6.38 -7.90
C LEU A 188 -15.06 4.93 -8.37
N TRP A 189 -16.00 4.12 -7.88
CA TRP A 189 -16.56 2.90 -8.46
C TRP A 189 -15.61 1.87 -9.06
#